data_AF-A0A9Q0FJ01-F1
#
_entry.id   AF-A0A9Q0FJ01-F1
#
_cell.length_a   1.000
_cell.length_b   1.000
_cell.length_c   1.000
_cell.angle_alpha   90.00
_cell.angle_beta   90.00
_cell.angle_gamma   90.00
#
_symmetry.space_group_name_H-M   'P 1'
#
loop_
_entity.id
_entity.type
_entity.pdbx_description
1 polymer ?
#
loop_
_entity_poly.entity_id
_entity_poly.type
_entity_poly.pdbx_seq_one_letter_code
_entity_poly.pdbx_strand_id
1 'polypeptide(L)'
;MNTLTYNFTGRNTASSTSLRPAKMVQGRGSAMVVATLLLCMVVLLHLEVAHAATYSVGGPSGWTFNVANWPKGKRFRAGDILVFTYNPAAHNVVSVNSAGYIACSAPRGAKSYTSGKDQIKLVKGQNFFLCSFPGHCQSGMKIAVNAL
;
A
#
# COMPACT_ATOMS: atom_id res chain seq x y z
N MET A 1 118.84 5.41 -10.30
CA MET A 1 118.54 6.60 -9.50
C MET A 1 117.51 7.44 -10.25
N ASN A 2 116.46 7.87 -9.53
CA ASN A 2 115.37 8.81 -9.88
C ASN A 2 114.26 8.34 -10.84
N THR A 3 113.06 8.01 -10.31
CA THR A 3 111.78 8.80 -10.22
C THR A 3 111.12 9.03 -11.60
N LEU A 4 109.85 8.68 -11.85
CA LEU A 4 108.64 9.31 -11.29
C LEU A 4 107.37 8.43 -11.45
N THR A 5 106.46 8.68 -10.51
CA THR A 5 105.05 8.28 -10.29
C THR A 5 104.07 8.56 -11.44
N TYR A 6 102.98 7.77 -11.55
CA TYR A 6 101.63 8.30 -11.84
C TYR A 6 100.52 7.45 -11.16
N ASN A 7 99.66 8.14 -10.41
CA ASN A 7 98.46 7.64 -9.75
C ASN A 7 97.28 7.58 -10.73
N PHE A 8 96.42 6.56 -10.63
CA PHE A 8 95.12 6.54 -11.28
C PHE A 8 94.00 6.53 -10.25
N THR A 9 93.25 7.63 -10.20
CA THR A 9 92.05 7.84 -9.38
C THR A 9 90.81 7.31 -10.10
N GLY A 10 90.18 6.24 -9.59
CA GLY A 10 88.86 5.78 -10.03
C GLY A 10 87.76 6.27 -9.10
N ARG A 11 86.86 7.12 -9.60
CA ARG A 11 85.74 7.74 -8.86
C ARG A 11 84.42 7.03 -9.18
N ASN A 12 83.63 6.80 -8.12
CA ASN A 12 82.29 6.22 -8.09
C ASN A 12 81.28 6.83 -9.07
N THR A 13 80.34 6.01 -9.57
CA THR A 13 78.92 6.41 -9.75
C THR A 13 78.00 5.19 -9.61
N ALA A 14 77.39 5.01 -8.44
CA ALA A 14 76.22 4.13 -8.27
C ALA A 14 74.96 4.95 -8.63
N SER A 15 74.22 4.50 -9.65
CA SER A 15 73.01 5.14 -10.12
C SER A 15 71.81 4.65 -9.30
N SER A 16 71.17 5.53 -8.54
CA SER A 16 69.97 5.26 -7.76
C SER A 16 68.72 5.41 -8.64
N THR A 17 68.15 4.30 -9.10
CA THR A 17 66.82 4.29 -9.70
C THR A 17 65.75 4.43 -8.63
N SER A 18 65.11 5.60 -8.59
CA SER A 18 63.93 5.90 -7.76
C SER A 18 62.72 5.09 -8.23
N LEU A 19 62.27 4.13 -7.41
CA LEU A 19 60.99 3.43 -7.56
C LEU A 19 59.86 4.38 -7.14
N ARG A 20 59.00 4.78 -8.09
CA ARG A 20 57.74 5.45 -7.78
C ARG A 20 56.75 4.42 -7.21
N PRO A 21 56.03 4.70 -6.10
CA PRO A 21 55.00 3.79 -5.63
C PRO A 21 53.82 3.78 -6.62
N ALA A 22 53.36 2.58 -6.96
CA ALA A 22 52.11 2.39 -7.70
C ALA A 22 50.94 2.88 -6.84
N LYS A 23 50.17 3.85 -7.34
CA LYS A 23 48.97 4.35 -6.66
C LYS A 23 47.86 3.32 -6.88
N MET A 24 47.62 2.48 -5.87
CA MET A 24 46.54 1.50 -5.87
C MET A 24 45.19 2.24 -5.82
N VAL A 25 44.40 2.17 -6.90
CA VAL A 25 43.03 2.71 -6.93
C VAL A 25 42.12 1.69 -6.27
N GLN A 26 41.76 1.97 -5.01
CA GLN A 26 40.80 1.18 -4.23
C GLN A 26 39.43 1.17 -4.95
N GLY A 27 39.01 0.00 -5.46
CA GLY A 27 37.74 -0.19 -6.13
C GLY A 27 36.55 -0.06 -5.16
N ARG A 28 35.97 1.14 -5.06
CA ARG A 28 34.78 1.42 -4.23
C ARG A 28 33.46 0.91 -4.84
N GLY A 29 33.49 0.38 -6.06
CA GLY A 29 32.29 0.05 -6.85
C GLY A 29 31.48 -1.13 -6.32
N SER A 30 32.11 -2.27 -6.03
CA SER A 30 31.39 -3.52 -5.72
C SER A 30 30.67 -3.46 -4.37
N ALA A 31 31.28 -2.85 -3.36
CA ALA A 31 30.65 -2.68 -2.05
C ALA A 31 29.44 -1.74 -2.11
N MET A 32 29.50 -0.69 -2.95
CA MET A 32 28.35 0.20 -3.17
C MET A 32 27.21 -0.52 -3.88
N VAL A 33 27.50 -1.38 -4.87
CA VAL A 33 26.48 -2.17 -5.57
C VAL A 33 25.80 -3.18 -4.63
N VAL A 34 26.56 -3.85 -3.77
CA VAL A 34 25.98 -4.77 -2.76
C VAL A 34 25.13 -3.99 -1.76
N ALA A 35 25.60 -2.83 -1.28
CA ALA A 35 24.85 -2.00 -0.36
C ALA A 35 23.54 -1.47 -0.96
N THR A 36 23.54 -1.04 -2.23
CA THR A 36 22.31 -0.58 -2.90
C THR A 36 21.33 -1.72 -3.14
N LEU A 37 21.78 -2.92 -3.52
CA LEU A 37 20.92 -4.09 -3.69
C LEU A 37 20.29 -4.52 -2.35
N LEU A 38 21.07 -4.52 -1.26
CA LEU A 38 20.56 -4.81 0.08
C LEU A 38 19.51 -3.77 0.52
N LEU A 39 19.77 -2.48 0.27
CA LEU A 39 18.81 -1.42 0.56
C LEU A 39 17.52 -1.58 -0.26
N CYS A 40 17.62 -1.88 -1.55
CA CYS A 40 16.45 -2.14 -2.40
C CYS A 40 15.64 -3.34 -1.88
N MET A 41 16.29 -4.44 -1.51
CA MET A 41 15.62 -5.60 -0.91
C MET A 41 14.91 -5.23 0.39
N VAL A 42 15.55 -4.44 1.26
CA VAL A 42 14.92 -3.93 2.48
C VAL A 42 13.71 -3.06 2.15
N VAL A 43 13.79 -2.14 1.19
CA VAL A 43 12.64 -1.31 0.79
C VAL A 43 11.49 -2.14 0.23
N LEU A 44 11.78 -3.13 -0.62
CA LEU A 44 10.76 -4.03 -1.18
C LEU A 44 10.06 -4.87 -0.10
N LEU A 45 10.78 -5.24 0.97
CA LEU A 45 10.20 -5.95 2.14
C LEU A 45 9.22 -5.09 2.94
N HIS A 46 9.29 -3.75 2.84
CA HIS A 46 8.37 -2.83 3.51
C HIS A 46 7.21 -2.38 2.61
N LEU A 47 7.14 -2.85 1.36
CA LEU A 47 5.99 -2.60 0.50
C LEU A 47 4.84 -3.50 0.94
N GLU A 48 3.96 -2.99 1.81
CA GLU A 48 2.67 -3.63 2.02
C GLU A 48 1.86 -3.56 0.71
N VAL A 49 1.62 -4.71 0.09
CA VAL A 49 0.69 -4.82 -1.02
C VAL A 49 -0.72 -4.57 -0.48
N ALA A 50 -1.27 -3.39 -0.77
CA ALA A 50 -2.63 -3.03 -0.36
C ALA A 50 -3.67 -3.81 -1.19
N HIS A 51 -4.05 -5.00 -0.72
CA HIS A 51 -5.22 -5.70 -1.24
C HIS A 51 -6.51 -5.11 -0.67
N ALA A 52 -7.48 -4.82 -1.53
CA ALA A 52 -8.83 -4.48 -1.12
C ALA A 52 -9.51 -5.70 -0.50
N ALA A 53 -9.95 -5.59 0.75
CA ALA A 53 -10.72 -6.63 1.41
C ALA A 53 -12.15 -6.67 0.88
N THR A 54 -12.78 -7.83 0.93
CA THR A 54 -14.19 -8.01 0.54
C THR A 54 -15.00 -8.47 1.74
N TYR A 55 -16.13 -7.81 2.00
CA TYR A 55 -17.01 -8.08 3.13
C TYR A 55 -18.42 -8.40 2.66
N SER A 56 -18.91 -9.60 2.98
CA SER A 56 -20.32 -9.96 2.81
C SER A 56 -21.16 -9.30 3.90
N VAL A 57 -21.99 -8.33 3.51
CA VAL A 57 -22.86 -7.59 4.43
C VAL A 57 -23.87 -8.55 5.05
N GLY A 58 -23.97 -8.54 6.38
CA GLY A 58 -24.82 -9.46 7.15
C GLY A 58 -24.31 -10.90 7.24
N GLY A 59 -23.17 -11.23 6.63
CA GLY A 59 -22.61 -12.58 6.65
C GLY A 59 -23.55 -13.60 5.99
N PRO A 60 -23.78 -14.79 6.59
CA PRO A 60 -24.67 -15.81 6.04
C PRO A 60 -26.11 -15.35 5.82
N SER A 61 -26.59 -14.40 6.62
CA SER A 61 -27.96 -13.85 6.51
C SER A 61 -28.12 -12.86 5.35
N GLY A 62 -27.03 -12.36 4.80
CA GLY A 62 -27.04 -11.38 3.70
C GLY A 62 -27.62 -10.02 4.10
N TRP A 63 -28.04 -9.26 3.09
CA TRP A 63 -28.68 -7.97 3.27
C TRP A 63 -30.15 -8.15 3.64
N THR A 64 -30.45 -7.99 4.92
CA THR A 64 -31.78 -8.23 5.52
C THR A 64 -32.04 -7.28 6.71
N PHE A 65 -33.20 -7.42 7.35
CA PHE A 65 -33.60 -6.61 8.51
C PHE A 65 -32.64 -6.75 9.70
N ASN A 66 -32.63 -5.74 10.58
CA ASN A 66 -31.80 -5.70 11.80
C ASN A 66 -30.27 -5.85 11.57
N VAL A 67 -29.78 -5.55 10.37
CA VAL A 67 -28.35 -5.66 10.01
C VAL A 67 -27.50 -4.46 10.48
N ALA A 68 -28.12 -3.43 11.06
CA ALA A 68 -27.45 -2.19 11.45
C ALA A 68 -26.20 -2.35 12.34
N ASN A 69 -26.13 -3.40 13.16
CA ASN A 69 -24.99 -3.67 14.03
C ASN A 69 -23.88 -4.47 13.36
N TRP A 70 -24.09 -5.01 12.15
CA TRP A 70 -23.10 -5.82 11.42
C TRP A 70 -21.72 -5.13 11.24
N PRO A 71 -21.62 -3.80 11.01
CA PRO A 71 -20.33 -3.13 10.92
C PRO A 71 -19.51 -3.15 12.21
N LYS A 72 -20.12 -3.39 13.39
CA LYS A 72 -19.44 -3.32 14.68
C LYS A 72 -18.25 -4.28 14.74
N GLY A 73 -17.11 -3.77 15.21
CA GLY A 73 -15.86 -4.53 15.34
C GLY A 73 -15.07 -4.74 14.04
N LYS A 74 -15.57 -4.25 12.90
CA LYS A 74 -14.86 -4.34 11.61
C LYS A 74 -14.05 -3.06 11.37
N ARG A 75 -12.93 -3.22 10.68
CA ARG A 75 -12.08 -2.10 10.23
C ARG A 75 -12.10 -2.10 8.71
N PHE A 76 -12.68 -1.06 8.15
CA PHE A 76 -12.78 -0.88 6.71
C PHE A 76 -11.72 0.11 6.23
N ARG A 77 -11.23 -0.08 5.01
CA ARG A 77 -10.29 0.81 4.33
C ARG A 77 -10.90 1.32 3.05
N ALA A 78 -10.47 2.51 2.63
CA ALA A 78 -10.84 3.03 1.32
C ALA A 78 -10.43 2.01 0.23
N GLY A 79 -11.38 1.64 -0.61
CA GLY A 79 -11.19 0.67 -1.67
C GLY A 79 -11.61 -0.77 -1.37
N ASP A 80 -11.92 -1.10 -0.11
CA ASP A 80 -12.57 -2.37 0.23
C ASP A 80 -13.94 -2.49 -0.47
N ILE A 81 -14.43 -3.71 -0.64
CA ILE A 81 -15.68 -4.03 -1.33
C ILE A 81 -16.70 -4.56 -0.33
N LEU A 82 -17.90 -3.98 -0.33
CA LEU A 82 -19.06 -4.55 0.33
C LEU A 82 -19.88 -5.36 -0.68
N VAL A 83 -20.20 -6.60 -0.33
CA VAL A 83 -21.07 -7.48 -1.13
C VAL A 83 -22.43 -7.56 -0.47
N PHE A 84 -23.46 -7.12 -1.18
CA PHE A 84 -24.85 -7.16 -0.75
C PHE A 84 -25.58 -8.28 -1.48
N THR A 85 -25.93 -9.34 -0.75
CA THR A 85 -26.70 -10.46 -1.30
C THR A 85 -28.14 -10.42 -0.77
N TYR A 86 -29.13 -10.40 -1.66
CA TYR A 86 -30.55 -10.29 -1.32
C TYR A 86 -31.46 -10.71 -2.49
N ASN A 87 -32.76 -10.92 -2.22
CA ASN A 87 -33.75 -11.08 -3.28
C ASN A 87 -34.10 -9.69 -3.89
N PRO A 88 -33.75 -9.42 -5.17
CA PRO A 88 -33.96 -8.10 -5.77
C PRO A 88 -35.43 -7.74 -5.99
N ALA A 89 -36.35 -8.70 -5.92
CA ALA A 89 -37.79 -8.42 -5.94
C ALA A 89 -38.30 -7.85 -4.60
N ALA A 90 -37.58 -8.09 -3.50
CA ALA A 90 -38.00 -7.68 -2.15
C ALA A 90 -37.17 -6.52 -1.59
N HIS A 91 -35.92 -6.35 -2.06
CA HIS A 91 -34.96 -5.43 -1.48
C HIS A 91 -34.14 -4.73 -2.56
N ASN A 92 -33.53 -3.61 -2.18
CA ASN A 92 -32.49 -2.94 -2.95
C ASN A 92 -31.42 -2.41 -2.00
N VAL A 93 -30.37 -1.82 -2.58
CA VAL A 93 -29.37 -1.06 -1.84
C VAL A 93 -29.31 0.34 -2.42
N VAL A 94 -29.45 1.35 -1.57
CA VAL A 94 -29.32 2.75 -1.97
C VAL A 94 -28.18 3.39 -1.19
N SER A 95 -27.24 4.00 -1.91
CA SER A 95 -26.21 4.82 -1.29
C SER A 95 -26.76 6.22 -1.01
N VAL A 96 -26.63 6.66 0.24
CA VAL A 96 -27.19 7.93 0.73
C VAL A 96 -26.14 8.73 1.48
N ASN A 97 -26.47 9.98 1.80
CA ASN A 97 -25.71 10.79 2.74
C ASN A 97 -26.17 10.54 4.19
N SER A 98 -25.49 11.16 5.16
CA SER A 98 -25.83 11.01 6.59
C SER A 98 -27.28 11.41 6.90
N ALA A 99 -27.78 12.51 6.30
CA ALA A 99 -29.16 12.95 6.50
C ALA A 99 -30.18 11.92 5.99
N GLY A 100 -29.98 11.40 4.79
CA GLY A 100 -30.83 10.33 4.22
C GLY A 100 -30.77 9.05 5.03
N TYR A 101 -29.59 8.70 5.57
CA TYR A 101 -29.44 7.57 6.48
C TYR A 101 -30.28 7.74 7.76
N ILE A 102 -30.17 8.88 8.44
CA ILE A 102 -30.90 9.18 9.68
C ILE A 102 -32.40 9.19 9.41
N ALA A 103 -32.83 9.90 8.37
CA ALA A 103 -34.24 10.06 8.01
C ALA A 103 -34.86 8.82 7.33
N CYS A 104 -34.07 7.78 7.02
CA CYS A 104 -34.50 6.66 6.20
C CYS A 104 -35.11 7.09 4.86
N SER A 105 -34.45 8.05 4.20
CA SER A 105 -34.90 8.65 2.96
C SER A 105 -33.81 8.59 1.90
N ALA A 106 -34.18 8.10 0.71
CA ALA A 106 -33.33 8.13 -0.47
C ALA A 106 -33.60 9.43 -1.25
N PRO A 107 -32.65 10.39 -1.32
CA PRO A 107 -32.85 11.62 -2.06
C PRO A 107 -32.97 11.35 -3.57
N ARG A 108 -33.60 12.27 -4.30
CA ARG A 108 -33.71 12.19 -5.76
C ARG A 108 -32.31 12.11 -6.38
N GLY A 109 -32.10 11.12 -7.26
CA GLY A 109 -30.79 10.89 -7.89
C GLY A 109 -29.82 10.07 -7.04
N ALA A 110 -30.23 9.58 -5.85
CA ALA A 110 -29.43 8.63 -5.10
C ALA A 110 -29.14 7.37 -5.93
N LYS A 111 -27.92 6.86 -5.82
CA LYS A 111 -27.51 5.67 -6.55
C LYS A 111 -28.17 4.43 -5.94
N SER A 112 -29.04 3.80 -6.71
CA SER A 112 -29.71 2.55 -6.36
C SER A 112 -29.07 1.38 -7.08
N TYR A 113 -28.99 0.25 -6.38
CA TYR A 113 -28.48 -1.02 -6.86
C TYR A 113 -29.55 -2.09 -6.64
N THR A 114 -29.75 -2.95 -7.63
CA THR A 114 -30.92 -3.85 -7.70
C THR A 114 -30.57 -5.23 -8.28
N SER A 115 -29.29 -5.62 -8.32
CA SER A 115 -28.90 -6.91 -8.91
C SER A 115 -29.16 -8.11 -8.00
N GLY A 116 -29.30 -7.88 -6.69
CA GLY A 116 -29.37 -8.93 -5.68
C GLY A 116 -28.00 -9.51 -5.26
N LYS A 117 -26.91 -9.07 -5.91
CA LYS A 117 -25.52 -9.43 -5.57
C LYS A 117 -24.57 -8.25 -5.86
N ASP A 118 -24.89 -7.08 -5.33
CA ASP A 118 -24.16 -5.86 -5.64
C ASP A 118 -22.81 -5.80 -4.94
N GLN A 119 -21.80 -5.36 -5.67
CA GLN A 119 -20.46 -5.12 -5.15
C GLN A 119 -20.18 -3.63 -5.15
N ILE A 120 -19.99 -3.05 -3.97
CA ILE A 120 -19.83 -1.61 -3.80
C ILE A 120 -18.47 -1.33 -3.15
N LYS A 121 -17.61 -0.63 -3.90
CA LYS A 121 -16.30 -0.16 -3.41
C LYS A 121 -16.50 1.00 -2.44
N LEU A 122 -15.91 0.92 -1.25
CA LEU A 122 -15.94 1.97 -0.24
C LEU A 122 -15.05 3.14 -0.64
N VAL A 123 -15.58 4.35 -0.48
CA VAL A 123 -14.78 5.59 -0.55
C VAL A 123 -14.22 5.92 0.82
N LYS A 124 -13.13 6.70 0.89
CA LYS A 124 -12.57 7.16 2.16
C LYS A 124 -13.61 7.95 2.96
N GLY A 125 -13.68 7.70 4.26
CA GLY A 125 -14.62 8.32 5.19
C GLY A 125 -15.94 7.55 5.33
N GLN A 126 -17.02 8.29 5.58
CA GLN A 126 -18.33 7.71 5.90
C GLN A 126 -19.08 7.27 4.64
N ASN A 127 -19.57 6.05 4.64
CA ASN A 127 -20.39 5.44 3.60
C ASN A 127 -21.70 4.97 4.24
N PHE A 128 -22.84 5.36 3.66
CA PHE A 128 -24.16 5.01 4.18
C PHE A 128 -24.98 4.27 3.13
N PHE A 129 -25.60 3.17 3.57
CA PHE A 129 -26.43 2.32 2.72
C PHE A 129 -27.73 1.98 3.43
N LEU A 130 -28.83 1.94 2.69
CA LEU A 130 -30.15 1.53 3.18
C LEU A 130 -30.96 0.83 2.11
N CYS A 131 -32.00 0.10 2.53
CA CYS A 131 -33.05 -0.38 1.65
C CYS A 131 -34.18 0.65 1.62
N SER A 132 -34.58 1.09 0.42
CA SER A 132 -35.58 2.14 0.26
C SER A 132 -37.01 1.63 0.16
N PHE A 133 -37.22 0.31 0.26
CA PHE A 133 -38.57 -0.27 0.30
C PHE A 133 -39.30 0.22 1.56
N PRO A 134 -40.61 0.52 1.48
CA PRO A 134 -41.36 1.08 2.60
C PRO A 134 -41.20 0.28 3.91
N GLY A 135 -40.77 0.96 4.97
CA GLY A 135 -40.57 0.37 6.30
C GLY A 135 -39.26 -0.42 6.48
N HIS A 136 -38.51 -0.73 5.42
CA HIS A 136 -37.34 -1.61 5.55
C HIS A 136 -36.17 -0.95 6.29
N CYS A 137 -35.87 0.31 5.95
CA CYS A 137 -34.83 1.07 6.64
C CYS A 137 -35.15 1.28 8.13
N GLN A 138 -36.41 1.57 8.45
CA GLN A 138 -36.89 1.74 9.82
C GLN A 138 -36.76 0.45 10.63
N SER A 139 -36.98 -0.70 9.98
CA SER A 139 -36.75 -2.05 10.53
C SER A 139 -35.26 -2.47 10.54
N GLY A 140 -34.34 -1.51 10.51
CA GLY A 140 -32.90 -1.76 10.69
C GLY A 140 -32.17 -2.27 9.44
N MET A 141 -32.78 -2.21 8.25
CA MET A 141 -32.12 -2.57 6.98
C MET A 141 -31.30 -1.39 6.42
N LYS A 142 -30.29 -1.00 7.19
CA LYS A 142 -29.40 0.14 6.96
C LYS A 142 -28.05 -0.12 7.60
N ILE A 143 -26.95 0.36 7.02
CA ILE A 143 -25.61 0.34 7.64
C ILE A 143 -24.86 1.64 7.41
N ALA A 144 -24.03 2.01 8.39
CA ALA A 144 -23.06 3.08 8.30
C ALA A 144 -21.66 2.48 8.48
N VAL A 145 -20.74 2.82 7.57
CA VAL A 145 -19.37 2.30 7.54
C VAL A 145 -18.40 3.46 7.42
N ASN A 146 -17.39 3.49 8.29
CA ASN A 146 -16.26 4.41 8.15
C ASN A 146 -15.04 3.68 7.59
N ALA A 147 -14.62 4.06 6.40
CA ALA A 147 -13.43 3.54 5.73
C ALA A 147 -12.24 4.49 5.96
N LEU A 148 -11.15 3.96 6.51
CA LEU A 148 -9.93 4.72 6.80
C LEU A 148 -9.12 5.01 5.54
#